data_AF-A0A9D6FL39-F1
#
_entry.id   AF-A0A9D6FL39-F1
#
_cell.length_a   1.000
_cell.length_b   1.000
_cell.length_c   1.000
_cell.angle_alpha   90.00
_cell.angle_beta   90.00
_cell.angle_gamma   90.00
#
_symmetry.space_group_name_H-M   'P 1'
#
loop_
_entity.id
_entity.type
_entity.pdbx_description
1 polymer ?
#
loop_
_entity_poly.entity_id
_entity_poly.type
_entity_poly.pdbx_seq_one_letter_code
_entity_poly.pdbx_strand_id
1 'polypeptide(L)'
;MATLDGFSDACSSLLEGSYDWIDRIVVNAYFPMGQSPAGFRYWWRQLVGSDACLDDTHLMRTAGHFGRRVRAWAGQHGMPVIYCKSGERKDKIADQHLPKDPKRLGLFLVLVSKAPALVWQVRHYGENGMDLRRRDPWPYVNYYHFHIIDAEWGHITINMSAHPPFGAQIILNGHEWGSRRLKKRDIDVTKEDNCFVRFSDPAGLGEIADTLSSPNSIGRLSQLCDRWIYSCCLCFGLSIEEQEKSGFRYRYSSYQIEYSRSLLFRSGREMEQIYQSTIDRTRTLLDLRRVCTIFGSRYRPHTKRLRKERFQVTTEKPTYDLTVFKIHFGKLTLKIYDKGARLLRIEVVVHNTKALKLGRGIGLLPTIISMLKQILVRFLDVVRSLSVEFLDTGFVDQLPSPTLTGHTRLAGVNLQSQRMRDALRAFIALSPAPSGFTITDFAAKIQELTDKPPTQYTIRNAAYDLKKIVGKGLAEKIDRTYRYRPLLDPCRKLFAWLILDQKVIRPLISSGYNLRTGRRPRHFGPLDIHYINLKRELNQTLNTLALAS
;
A
#
# COMPACT_ATOMS: atom_id res chain seq x y z
N MET A 1 -1.69 23.41 -3.98
CA MET A 1 -1.53 23.29 -2.51
C MET A 1 -1.86 21.86 -2.09
N ALA A 2 -0.94 21.18 -1.40
CA ALA A 2 -1.20 19.84 -0.88
C ALA A 2 -2.40 19.90 0.07
N THR A 3 -3.36 19.00 -0.10
CA THR A 3 -4.43 18.80 0.87
C THR A 3 -3.76 18.33 2.17
N LEU A 4 -3.61 19.24 3.13
CA LEU A 4 -3.06 18.91 4.45
C LEU A 4 -4.12 18.11 5.19
N ASP A 5 -3.74 16.90 5.59
CA ASP A 5 -4.50 16.11 6.55
C ASP A 5 -4.23 16.61 7.98
N GLY A 6 -5.13 16.31 8.91
CA GLY A 6 -5.06 16.79 10.29
C GLY A 6 -3.88 16.26 11.09
N PHE A 7 -3.24 15.16 10.68
CA PHE A 7 -2.01 14.67 11.32
C PHE A 7 -0.79 15.49 10.90
N SER A 8 -0.64 15.74 9.59
CA SER A 8 0.42 16.57 9.03
C SER A 8 0.32 18.01 9.53
N ASP A 9 -0.89 18.54 9.64
CA ASP A 9 -1.15 19.89 10.18
C ASP A 9 -0.75 20.00 11.66
N ALA A 10 -1.14 19.02 12.48
CA ALA A 10 -0.76 18.97 13.89
C ALA A 10 0.76 18.86 14.11
N CYS A 11 1.49 18.26 13.16
CA CYS A 11 2.94 18.19 13.21
C CYS A 11 3.64 19.40 12.58
N SER A 12 2.92 20.31 11.91
CA SER A 12 3.50 21.33 11.01
C SER A 12 4.62 22.16 11.65
N SER A 13 4.46 22.55 12.92
CA SER A 13 5.45 23.32 13.69
C SER A 13 6.77 22.56 13.93
N LEU A 14 6.73 21.23 13.87
CA LEU A 14 7.86 20.32 14.08
C LEU A 14 8.51 19.88 12.76
N LEU A 15 7.89 20.20 11.62
CA LEU A 15 8.39 19.82 10.30
C LEU A 15 9.38 20.85 9.75
N GLU A 16 10.40 20.34 9.07
CA GLU A 16 11.29 21.08 8.18
C GLU A 16 10.72 21.11 6.75
N GLY A 17 9.93 20.09 6.38
CA GLY A 17 9.21 20.04 5.12
C GLY A 17 8.37 18.77 4.99
N SER A 18 7.56 18.71 3.94
CA SER A 18 6.80 17.52 3.58
C SER A 18 6.68 17.42 2.07
N TYR A 19 6.47 16.20 1.57
CA TYR A 19 6.21 15.97 0.15
C TYR A 19 5.36 14.73 -0.08
N ASP A 20 4.61 14.77 -1.18
CA ASP A 20 3.88 13.62 -1.71
C ASP A 20 4.62 13.05 -2.93
N TRP A 21 4.63 11.73 -3.11
CA TRP A 21 5.36 11.09 -4.20
C TRP A 21 4.69 9.82 -4.72
N ILE A 22 4.91 9.50 -6.01
CA ILE A 22 4.55 8.20 -6.59
C ILE A 22 5.80 7.33 -6.58
N ASP A 23 5.79 6.25 -5.81
CA ASP A 23 6.99 5.46 -5.57
C ASP A 23 7.21 4.42 -6.66
N ARG A 24 6.15 3.66 -6.95
CA ARG A 24 6.17 2.56 -7.91
C ARG A 24 4.93 2.63 -8.77
N ILE A 25 5.14 2.49 -10.08
CA ILE A 25 4.07 2.33 -11.06
C ILE A 25 4.30 0.99 -11.75
N VAL A 26 3.35 0.08 -11.62
CA VAL A 26 3.32 -1.20 -12.34
C VAL A 26 2.19 -1.16 -13.35
N VAL A 27 2.51 -1.36 -14.62
CA VAL A 27 1.58 -1.32 -15.74
C VAL A 27 1.53 -2.71 -16.38
N ASN A 28 0.35 -3.28 -16.57
CA ASN A 28 0.19 -4.44 -17.44
C ASN A 28 0.18 -3.97 -18.89
N ALA A 29 0.98 -4.62 -19.72
CA ALA A 29 0.93 -4.54 -21.17
C ALA A 29 0.26 -5.81 -21.71
N TYR A 30 -0.86 -5.65 -22.41
CA TYR A 30 -1.60 -6.76 -23.00
C TYR A 30 -2.00 -6.43 -24.43
N PHE A 31 -1.91 -7.41 -25.31
CA PHE A 31 -2.41 -7.31 -26.68
C PHE A 31 -3.91 -7.63 -26.68
N PRO A 32 -4.82 -6.67 -26.93
CA PRO A 32 -6.26 -6.86 -26.75
C PRO A 32 -6.84 -7.97 -27.62
N MET A 33 -6.46 -8.00 -28.91
CA MET A 33 -6.93 -8.97 -29.88
C MET A 33 -6.49 -10.40 -29.52
N GLY A 34 -5.28 -10.55 -28.97
CA GLY A 34 -4.79 -11.84 -28.48
C GLY A 34 -5.41 -12.31 -27.16
N GLN A 35 -6.36 -11.56 -26.56
CA GLN A 35 -7.03 -12.03 -25.34
C GLN A 35 -8.17 -13.00 -25.62
N SER A 36 -8.85 -12.94 -26.77
CA SER A 36 -9.94 -13.87 -27.11
C SER A 36 -9.49 -14.95 -28.10
N PRO A 37 -10.12 -16.14 -28.12
CA PRO A 37 -9.77 -17.17 -29.10
C PRO A 37 -9.89 -16.67 -30.55
N ALA A 38 -11.03 -16.07 -30.89
CA ALA A 38 -11.27 -15.55 -32.23
C ALA A 38 -10.26 -14.46 -32.63
N GLY A 39 -9.96 -13.53 -31.72
CA GLY A 39 -9.00 -12.48 -31.98
C GLY A 39 -7.57 -13.01 -32.12
N PHE A 40 -7.17 -13.98 -31.29
CA PHE A 40 -5.86 -14.61 -31.39
C PHE A 40 -5.70 -15.37 -32.72
N ARG A 41 -6.72 -16.13 -33.15
CA ARG A 41 -6.71 -16.82 -34.45
C ARG A 41 -6.63 -15.83 -35.61
N TYR A 42 -7.39 -14.73 -35.56
CA TYR A 42 -7.31 -13.69 -36.58
C TYR A 42 -5.91 -13.08 -36.66
N TRP A 43 -5.31 -12.72 -35.52
CA TRP A 43 -3.94 -12.23 -35.46
C TRP A 43 -2.93 -13.24 -36.01
N TRP A 44 -3.09 -14.53 -35.69
CA TRP A 44 -2.22 -15.59 -36.21
C TRP A 44 -2.26 -15.66 -37.75
N ARG A 45 -3.44 -15.55 -38.36
CA ARG A 45 -3.59 -15.48 -39.82
C ARG A 45 -2.91 -14.26 -40.43
N GLN A 46 -2.96 -13.10 -39.77
CA GLN A 46 -2.23 -11.92 -40.24
C GLN A 46 -0.71 -12.14 -40.18
N LEU A 47 -0.22 -12.81 -39.12
CA LEU A 47 1.19 -13.10 -38.95
C LEU A 47 1.71 -14.15 -39.94
N VAL A 48 1.03 -15.30 -40.02
CA VAL A 48 1.50 -16.51 -40.71
C VAL A 48 0.86 -16.72 -42.08
N GLY A 49 -0.32 -16.14 -42.33
CA GLY A 49 -1.06 -16.25 -43.58
C GLY A 49 -2.14 -17.34 -43.59
N SER A 50 -2.10 -18.30 -42.66
CA SER A 50 -3.10 -19.37 -42.57
C SER A 50 -3.17 -19.99 -41.16
N ASP A 51 -4.13 -20.89 -40.97
CA ASP A 51 -4.29 -21.68 -39.74
C ASP A 51 -3.50 -23.00 -39.77
N ALA A 52 -2.83 -23.33 -40.87
CA ALA A 52 -2.28 -24.66 -41.13
C ALA A 52 -1.28 -25.13 -40.06
N CYS A 53 -0.54 -24.18 -39.46
CA CYS A 53 0.42 -24.45 -38.39
C CYS A 53 0.02 -23.82 -37.06
N LEU A 54 -1.26 -23.47 -36.87
CA LEU A 54 -1.76 -23.06 -35.56
C LEU A 54 -2.01 -24.32 -34.73
N ASP A 55 -1.00 -24.76 -33.99
CA ASP A 55 -1.05 -25.91 -33.09
C ASP A 55 -0.17 -25.70 -31.84
N ASP A 56 -0.31 -26.58 -30.84
CA ASP A 56 0.46 -26.50 -29.59
C ASP A 56 1.98 -26.54 -29.84
N THR A 57 2.45 -27.28 -30.85
CA THR A 57 3.87 -27.42 -31.17
C THR A 57 4.44 -26.11 -31.68
N HIS A 58 3.77 -25.44 -32.61
CA HIS A 58 4.20 -24.16 -33.16
C HIS A 58 4.14 -23.05 -32.11
N LEU A 59 3.10 -23.01 -31.28
CA LEU A 59 3.02 -22.05 -30.17
C LEU A 59 4.13 -22.25 -29.14
N MET A 60 4.48 -23.51 -28.82
CA MET A 60 5.64 -23.83 -27.98
C MET A 60 6.97 -23.45 -28.66
N ARG A 61 7.10 -23.69 -29.97
CA ARG A 61 8.27 -23.28 -30.75
C ARG A 61 8.46 -21.78 -30.71
N THR A 62 7.41 -20.96 -30.85
CA THR A 62 7.50 -19.49 -30.73
C THR A 62 8.14 -19.06 -29.41
N ALA A 63 7.70 -19.64 -28.28
CA ALA A 63 8.30 -19.36 -26.98
C ALA A 63 9.76 -19.86 -26.87
N GLY A 64 10.07 -20.99 -27.50
CA GLY A 64 11.44 -21.50 -27.61
C GLY A 64 12.35 -20.61 -28.46
N HIS A 65 11.86 -20.09 -29.59
CA HIS A 65 12.55 -19.14 -30.45
C HIS A 65 12.86 -17.84 -29.71
N PHE A 66 11.89 -17.30 -28.95
CA PHE A 66 12.11 -16.15 -28.08
C PHE A 66 13.31 -16.37 -27.16
N GLY A 67 13.31 -17.48 -26.41
CA GLY A 67 14.40 -17.78 -25.46
C GLY A 67 15.76 -18.01 -26.13
N ARG A 68 15.79 -18.58 -27.34
CA ARG A 68 17.02 -18.71 -28.13
C ARG A 68 17.54 -17.35 -28.59
N ARG A 69 16.67 -16.48 -29.10
CA ARG A 69 17.03 -15.14 -29.59
C ARG A 69 17.54 -14.25 -28.46
N VAL A 70 16.92 -14.29 -27.29
CA VAL A 70 17.41 -13.60 -26.08
C VAL A 70 18.84 -14.05 -25.74
N ARG A 71 19.08 -15.37 -25.67
CA ARG A 71 20.41 -15.91 -25.32
C ARG A 71 21.46 -15.59 -26.37
N ALA A 72 21.13 -15.71 -27.66
CA ALA A 72 22.04 -15.40 -28.76
C ALA A 72 22.43 -13.92 -28.75
N TRP A 73 21.46 -13.01 -28.65
CA TRP A 73 21.71 -11.58 -28.57
C TRP A 73 22.52 -11.23 -27.33
N ALA A 74 22.18 -11.79 -26.18
CA ALA A 74 22.88 -11.53 -24.93
C ALA A 74 24.34 -12.02 -24.98
N GLY A 75 24.59 -13.20 -25.56
CA GLY A 75 25.95 -13.71 -25.78
C GLY A 75 26.78 -12.80 -26.67
N GLN A 76 26.20 -12.30 -27.77
CA GLN A 76 26.88 -11.37 -28.69
C GLN A 76 27.23 -10.03 -28.02
N HIS A 77 26.41 -9.57 -27.08
CA HIS A 77 26.57 -8.25 -26.43
C HIS A 77 27.20 -8.35 -25.03
N GLY A 78 27.65 -9.54 -24.60
CA GLY A 78 28.19 -9.77 -23.26
C GLY A 78 27.19 -9.50 -22.12
N MET A 79 25.89 -9.64 -22.39
CA MET A 79 24.83 -9.35 -21.43
C MET A 79 24.48 -10.59 -20.59
N PRO A 80 24.37 -10.49 -19.25
CA PRO A 80 24.02 -11.62 -18.41
C PRO A 80 22.56 -12.05 -18.58
N VAL A 81 22.36 -13.36 -18.76
CA VAL A 81 21.05 -14.02 -18.70
C VAL A 81 21.07 -15.05 -17.58
N ILE A 82 20.35 -14.79 -16.48
CA ILE A 82 20.43 -15.59 -15.25
C ILE A 82 19.11 -16.29 -15.00
N TYR A 83 19.14 -17.62 -14.85
CA TYR A 83 17.96 -18.41 -14.48
C TYR A 83 17.83 -18.47 -12.97
N CYS A 84 16.77 -17.86 -12.45
CA CYS A 84 16.49 -17.78 -11.03
C CYS A 84 15.72 -19.01 -10.54
N LYS A 85 16.17 -19.57 -9.42
CA LYS A 85 15.49 -20.65 -8.69
C LYS A 85 14.33 -20.10 -7.86
N SER A 86 13.42 -20.99 -7.46
CA SER A 86 12.35 -20.64 -6.54
C SER A 86 12.93 -20.14 -5.20
N GLY A 87 12.39 -19.06 -4.66
CA GLY A 87 12.85 -18.44 -3.41
C GLY A 87 13.97 -17.40 -3.57
N GLU A 88 14.64 -17.32 -4.72
CA GLU A 88 15.70 -16.33 -4.95
C GLU A 88 15.13 -14.90 -5.04
N ARG A 89 15.84 -13.98 -4.40
CA ARG A 89 15.52 -12.55 -4.37
C ARG A 89 16.05 -11.88 -5.63
N LYS A 90 15.22 -11.87 -6.67
CA LYS A 90 15.53 -11.27 -7.99
C LYS A 90 15.99 -9.81 -7.90
N ASP A 91 15.42 -9.05 -6.96
CA ASP A 91 15.83 -7.68 -6.66
C ASP A 91 17.30 -7.62 -6.23
N LYS A 92 17.74 -8.53 -5.36
CA LYS A 92 19.14 -8.60 -4.91
C LYS A 92 20.10 -9.05 -6.00
N ILE A 93 19.67 -9.97 -6.87
CA ILE A 93 20.46 -10.36 -8.04
C ILE A 93 20.61 -9.15 -8.98
N ALA A 94 19.52 -8.43 -9.26
CA ALA A 94 19.58 -7.25 -10.11
C ALA A 94 20.50 -6.16 -9.54
N ASP A 95 20.46 -5.91 -8.23
CA ASP A 95 21.31 -4.94 -7.55
C ASP A 95 22.82 -5.22 -7.78
N GLN A 96 23.22 -6.50 -7.80
CA GLN A 96 24.62 -6.92 -8.01
C GLN A 96 25.13 -6.62 -9.44
N HIS A 97 24.21 -6.51 -10.40
CA HIS A 97 24.51 -6.29 -11.81
C HIS A 97 24.22 -4.86 -12.27
N LEU A 98 23.86 -3.95 -11.35
CA LEU A 98 23.63 -2.56 -11.68
C LEU A 98 24.89 -1.96 -12.35
N PRO A 99 24.75 -1.26 -13.49
CA PRO A 99 25.89 -0.63 -14.14
C PRO A 99 26.59 0.37 -13.21
N LYS A 100 27.91 0.25 -13.10
CA LYS A 100 28.74 1.21 -12.34
C LYS A 100 28.88 2.55 -13.06
N ASP A 101 28.83 2.55 -14.38
CA ASP A 101 28.86 3.77 -15.20
C ASP A 101 27.48 4.44 -15.19
N PRO A 102 27.34 5.66 -14.64
CA PRO A 102 26.08 6.41 -14.64
C PRO A 102 25.56 6.78 -16.02
N LYS A 103 26.43 6.74 -17.06
CA LYS A 103 26.06 7.02 -18.46
C LYS A 103 25.56 5.79 -19.20
N ARG A 104 25.66 4.58 -18.62
CA ARG A 104 25.17 3.35 -19.24
C ARG A 104 23.65 3.40 -19.36
N LEU A 105 23.15 3.32 -20.60
CA LEU A 105 21.74 3.22 -20.94
C LEU A 105 21.43 1.87 -21.59
N GLY A 106 20.15 1.49 -21.56
CA GLY A 106 19.65 0.28 -22.22
C GLY A 106 19.65 -0.96 -21.33
N LEU A 107 19.41 -2.11 -21.97
CA LEU A 107 19.37 -3.43 -21.33
C LEU A 107 20.74 -3.77 -20.72
N PHE A 108 20.74 -4.20 -19.46
CA PHE A 108 21.97 -4.61 -18.76
C PHE A 108 21.90 -5.99 -18.11
N LEU A 109 20.69 -6.54 -17.92
CA LEU A 109 20.49 -7.86 -17.31
C LEU A 109 19.15 -8.45 -17.73
N VAL A 110 19.12 -9.76 -17.97
CA VAL A 110 17.89 -10.53 -18.11
C VAL A 110 17.83 -11.61 -17.04
N LEU A 111 16.83 -11.55 -16.15
CA LEU A 111 16.54 -12.66 -15.25
C LEU A 111 15.44 -13.54 -15.83
N VAL A 112 15.52 -14.84 -15.65
CA VAL A 112 14.51 -15.80 -16.14
C VAL A 112 13.98 -16.59 -14.96
N SER A 113 12.65 -16.67 -14.82
CA SER A 113 12.03 -17.47 -13.76
C SER A 113 10.74 -18.10 -14.24
N LYS A 114 10.19 -19.03 -13.47
CA LYS A 114 8.88 -19.62 -13.76
C LYS A 114 7.75 -18.78 -13.13
N ALA A 115 6.74 -18.43 -13.93
CA ALA A 115 5.52 -17.77 -13.45
C ALA A 115 4.29 -18.29 -14.22
N PRO A 116 3.09 -18.29 -13.60
CA PRO A 116 1.84 -18.59 -14.30
C PRO A 116 1.57 -17.56 -15.40
N ALA A 117 1.28 -18.01 -16.62
CA ALA A 117 0.91 -17.13 -17.72
C ALA A 117 -0.17 -17.75 -18.62
N LEU A 118 -0.84 -16.89 -19.38
CA LEU A 118 -1.77 -17.33 -20.43
C LEU A 118 -1.00 -18.14 -21.48
N VAL A 119 -1.43 -19.39 -21.67
CA VAL A 119 -0.99 -20.26 -22.75
C VAL A 119 -2.23 -20.78 -23.47
N TRP A 120 -2.21 -20.68 -24.79
CA TRP A 120 -3.24 -21.24 -25.65
C TRP A 120 -3.06 -22.75 -25.81
N GLN A 121 -4.16 -23.48 -25.82
CA GLN A 121 -4.26 -24.87 -26.23
C GLN A 121 -5.09 -24.93 -27.51
N VAL A 122 -4.56 -25.60 -28.53
CA VAL A 122 -5.23 -25.84 -29.80
C VAL A 122 -5.60 -27.32 -29.90
N ARG A 123 -6.86 -27.59 -30.25
CA ARG A 123 -7.33 -28.92 -30.61
C ARG A 123 -7.92 -28.89 -32.01
N HIS A 124 -7.46 -29.80 -32.87
CA HIS A 124 -8.01 -30.00 -34.20
C HIS A 124 -9.00 -31.17 -34.18
N TYR A 125 -10.10 -31.06 -34.92
CA TYR A 125 -11.09 -32.13 -35.08
C TYR A 125 -11.71 -32.09 -36.49
N GLY A 126 -11.80 -33.26 -37.14
CA GLY A 126 -12.16 -33.32 -38.56
C GLY A 126 -11.16 -32.61 -39.47
N GLU A 127 -11.55 -32.32 -40.72
CA GLU A 127 -10.65 -31.68 -41.70
C GLU A 127 -10.44 -30.17 -41.46
N ASN A 128 -11.41 -29.47 -40.87
CA ASN A 128 -11.38 -28.00 -40.71
C ASN A 128 -11.76 -27.49 -39.30
N GLY A 129 -12.10 -28.39 -38.37
CA GLY A 129 -12.50 -28.01 -37.02
C GLY A 129 -11.30 -27.68 -36.14
N MET A 130 -11.31 -26.50 -35.52
CA MET A 130 -10.28 -26.05 -34.59
C MET A 130 -10.93 -25.40 -33.37
N ASP A 131 -10.51 -25.84 -32.20
CA ASP A 131 -10.90 -25.30 -30.91
C ASP A 131 -9.67 -24.71 -30.20
N LEU A 132 -9.72 -23.40 -29.94
CA LEU A 132 -8.66 -22.64 -29.31
C LEU A 132 -9.11 -22.21 -27.92
N ARG A 133 -8.47 -22.74 -26.88
CA ARG A 133 -8.84 -22.46 -25.48
C ARG A 133 -7.65 -21.95 -24.69
N ARG A 134 -7.93 -21.12 -23.69
CA ARG A 134 -6.93 -20.78 -22.68
C ARG A 134 -6.74 -22.00 -21.80
N ARG A 135 -5.49 -22.40 -21.53
CA ARG A 135 -5.21 -23.41 -20.50
C ARG A 135 -5.62 -22.85 -19.14
N ASP A 136 -6.40 -23.62 -18.39
CA ASP A 136 -6.83 -23.30 -17.04
C ASP A 136 -6.66 -24.55 -16.15
N PRO A 137 -5.90 -24.48 -15.04
CA PRO A 137 -5.14 -23.33 -14.54
C PRO A 137 -3.99 -22.91 -15.47
N TRP A 138 -3.54 -21.65 -15.35
CA TRP A 138 -2.38 -21.14 -16.09
C TRP A 138 -1.11 -21.95 -15.78
N PRO A 139 -0.42 -22.49 -16.79
CA PRO A 139 0.82 -23.23 -16.57
C PRO A 139 1.97 -22.31 -16.20
N TYR A 140 2.96 -22.87 -15.51
CA TYR A 140 4.21 -22.18 -15.19
C TYR A 140 5.15 -22.18 -16.40
N VAL A 141 5.39 -20.99 -16.97
CA VAL A 141 6.25 -20.80 -18.14
C VAL A 141 7.45 -19.92 -17.79
N ASN A 142 8.44 -19.87 -18.69
CA ASN A 142 9.55 -18.94 -18.53
C ASN A 142 9.03 -17.50 -18.69
N TYR A 143 9.26 -16.71 -17.66
CA TYR A 143 9.04 -15.28 -17.61
C TYR A 143 10.39 -14.59 -17.60
N TYR A 144 10.58 -13.67 -18.54
CA TYR A 144 11.83 -12.94 -18.73
C TYR A 144 11.68 -11.55 -18.12
N HIS A 145 12.60 -11.21 -17.23
CA HIS A 145 12.67 -9.93 -16.52
C HIS A 145 13.82 -9.13 -17.14
N PHE A 146 13.49 -8.20 -18.02
CA PHE A 146 14.45 -7.33 -18.69
C PHE A 146 14.72 -6.11 -17.80
N HIS A 147 15.95 -5.98 -17.31
CA HIS A 147 16.40 -4.85 -16.50
C HIS A 147 17.11 -3.83 -17.39
N ILE A 148 16.55 -2.62 -17.45
CA ILE A 148 16.94 -1.58 -18.41
C ILE A 148 17.24 -0.29 -17.64
N ILE A 149 18.28 0.44 -18.04
CA ILE A 149 18.50 1.83 -17.60
C ILE A 149 17.97 2.79 -18.65
N ASP A 150 16.86 3.46 -18.34
CA ASP A 150 16.29 4.55 -19.12
C ASP A 150 16.96 5.90 -18.78
N ALA A 151 17.04 6.80 -19.76
CA ALA A 151 17.64 8.12 -19.56
C ALA A 151 16.86 9.00 -18.56
N GLU A 152 15.53 8.92 -18.54
CA GLU A 152 14.68 9.73 -17.66
C GLU A 152 14.24 8.99 -16.42
N TRP A 153 13.84 7.73 -16.55
CA TRP A 153 13.28 6.92 -15.48
C TRP A 153 14.32 6.11 -14.72
N GLY A 154 15.51 5.95 -15.29
CA GLY A 154 16.54 5.12 -14.70
C GLY A 154 16.19 3.64 -14.74
N HIS A 155 16.39 2.91 -13.65
CA HIS A 155 16.14 1.47 -13.66
C HIS A 155 14.65 1.15 -13.81
N ILE A 156 14.30 0.57 -14.96
CA ILE A 156 12.99 0.01 -15.26
C ILE A 156 13.10 -1.50 -15.43
N THR A 157 12.02 -2.22 -15.15
CA THR A 157 11.95 -3.67 -15.38
C THR A 157 10.74 -4.03 -16.23
N ILE A 158 10.94 -4.81 -17.29
CA ILE A 158 9.86 -5.37 -18.10
C ILE A 158 9.83 -6.88 -17.89
N ASN A 159 8.76 -7.38 -17.29
CA ASN A 159 8.52 -8.80 -17.10
C ASN A 159 7.64 -9.28 -18.25
N MET A 160 8.08 -10.25 -19.05
CA MET A 160 7.34 -10.70 -20.25
C MET A 160 7.28 -12.22 -20.34
N SER A 161 6.10 -12.74 -20.72
CA SER A 161 5.93 -14.13 -21.16
C SER A 161 6.46 -14.31 -22.58
N ALA A 162 7.23 -15.37 -22.81
CA ALA A 162 7.63 -15.76 -24.16
C ALA A 162 6.50 -16.42 -24.98
N HIS A 163 5.38 -16.78 -24.33
CA HIS A 163 4.24 -17.37 -25.03
C HIS A 163 3.32 -16.28 -25.60
N PRO A 164 2.90 -16.36 -26.87
CA PRO A 164 1.84 -15.52 -27.43
C PRO A 164 0.58 -15.60 -26.55
N PRO A 165 -0.07 -14.47 -26.21
CA PRO A 165 0.07 -13.13 -26.81
C PRO A 165 1.09 -12.21 -26.10
N PHE A 166 2.19 -12.75 -25.57
CA PHE A 166 3.32 -12.02 -25.00
C PHE A 166 2.91 -11.03 -23.90
N GLY A 167 2.06 -11.48 -22.97
CA GLY A 167 1.63 -10.65 -21.85
C GLY A 167 2.82 -10.19 -21.00
N ALA A 168 2.83 -8.92 -20.61
CA ALA A 168 3.94 -8.32 -19.89
C ALA A 168 3.51 -7.36 -18.77
N GLN A 169 4.43 -7.08 -17.86
CA GLN A 169 4.31 -6.06 -16.82
C GLN A 169 5.54 -5.15 -16.83
N ILE A 170 5.31 -3.85 -16.84
CA ILE A 170 6.33 -2.82 -16.82
C ILE A 170 6.34 -2.20 -15.43
N ILE A 171 7.49 -2.21 -14.77
CA ILE A 171 7.71 -1.69 -13.42
C ILE A 171 8.62 -0.48 -13.52
N LEU A 172 8.13 0.65 -13.01
CA LEU A 172 8.79 1.95 -13.06
C LEU A 172 9.02 2.48 -11.65
N ASN A 173 10.19 3.09 -11.43
CA ASN A 173 10.58 3.70 -10.17
C ASN A 173 10.40 5.23 -10.25
N GLY A 174 9.38 5.75 -9.57
CA GLY A 174 9.10 7.19 -9.58
C GLY A 174 10.10 8.01 -8.77
N HIS A 175 10.82 7.42 -7.81
CA HIS A 175 11.90 8.11 -7.08
C HIS A 175 13.13 8.31 -7.95
N GLU A 176 13.51 7.32 -8.76
CA GLU A 176 14.66 7.48 -9.66
C GLU A 176 14.38 8.49 -10.77
N TRP A 177 13.18 8.42 -11.37
CA TRP A 177 12.68 9.46 -12.29
C TRP A 177 12.75 10.86 -11.67
N GLY A 178 12.25 10.98 -10.43
CA GLY A 178 12.27 12.23 -9.67
C GLY A 178 13.67 12.77 -9.45
N SER A 179 14.58 11.90 -9.02
CA SER A 179 15.98 12.26 -8.75
C SER A 179 16.67 12.81 -9.99
N ARG A 180 16.44 12.19 -11.16
CA ARG A 180 16.99 12.65 -12.44
C ARG A 180 16.39 14.00 -12.87
N ARG A 181 15.09 14.22 -12.63
CA ARG A 181 14.42 15.50 -12.91
C ARG A 181 14.88 16.62 -11.99
N LEU A 182 15.02 16.35 -10.70
CA LEU A 182 15.54 17.29 -9.69
C LEU A 182 16.98 17.71 -10.03
N LYS A 183 17.83 16.75 -10.37
CA LYS A 183 19.20 17.01 -10.83
C LYS A 183 19.25 17.89 -12.09
N LYS A 184 18.32 17.72 -13.04
CA LYS A 184 18.23 18.58 -14.24
C LYS A 184 17.77 20.01 -13.94
N ARG A 185 17.16 20.24 -12.77
CA ARG A 185 16.75 21.58 -12.30
C ARG A 185 17.73 22.14 -11.26
N ASP A 186 18.89 21.51 -11.06
CA ASP A 186 19.88 21.86 -10.04
C ASP A 186 19.29 21.98 -8.62
N ILE A 187 18.28 21.16 -8.31
CA ILE A 187 17.71 21.07 -6.96
C ILE A 187 18.48 20.01 -6.17
N ASP A 188 19.24 20.48 -5.18
CA ASP A 188 20.02 19.64 -4.27
C ASP A 188 19.10 18.77 -3.40
N VAL A 189 19.19 17.45 -3.62
CA VAL A 189 18.50 16.44 -2.82
C VAL A 189 19.45 15.37 -2.32
N THR A 190 19.23 14.92 -1.08
CA THR A 190 19.90 13.75 -0.51
C THR A 190 18.88 12.64 -0.33
N LYS A 191 19.24 11.43 -0.74
CA LYS A 191 18.39 10.25 -0.64
C LYS A 191 18.93 9.23 0.33
N GLU A 192 18.02 8.60 1.05
CA GLU A 192 18.24 7.32 1.73
C GLU A 192 17.21 6.31 1.20
N ASP A 193 17.69 5.33 0.43
CA ASP A 193 16.86 4.43 -0.39
C ASP A 193 15.85 5.22 -1.27
N ASN A 194 14.55 4.96 -1.09
CA ASN A 194 13.46 5.57 -1.84
C ASN A 194 12.87 6.81 -1.13
N CYS A 195 13.67 7.53 -0.34
CA CYS A 195 13.22 8.72 0.40
C CYS A 195 14.18 9.90 0.23
N PHE A 196 13.62 11.09 -0.02
CA PHE A 196 14.37 12.34 0.01
C PHE A 196 14.44 12.81 1.47
N VAL A 197 15.62 12.69 2.09
CA VAL A 197 15.84 13.04 3.50
C VAL A 197 16.36 14.46 3.70
N ARG A 198 16.76 15.11 2.60
CA ARG A 198 17.13 16.53 2.53
C ARG A 198 16.81 17.05 1.13
N PHE A 199 16.27 18.26 1.07
CA PHE A 199 15.99 18.97 -0.17
C PHE A 199 16.12 20.48 0.08
N SER A 200 16.69 21.21 -0.88
CA SER A 200 16.88 22.67 -0.79
C SER A 200 15.62 23.46 -1.13
N ASP A 201 14.76 22.90 -2.00
CA ASP A 201 13.54 23.54 -2.48
C ASP A 201 12.33 22.58 -2.37
N PRO A 202 11.52 22.69 -1.29
CA PRO A 202 10.30 21.91 -1.13
C PRO A 202 9.24 22.19 -2.22
N ALA A 203 9.17 23.41 -2.73
CA ALA A 203 8.16 23.80 -3.71
C ALA A 203 8.48 23.17 -5.08
N GLY A 204 9.73 23.30 -5.54
CA GLY A 204 10.18 22.65 -6.78
C GLY A 204 10.09 21.13 -6.73
N LEU A 205 10.28 20.51 -5.56
CA LEU A 205 10.04 19.09 -5.37
C LEU A 205 8.55 18.74 -5.53
N GLY A 206 7.65 19.53 -4.96
CA GLY A 206 6.20 19.39 -5.15
C GLY A 206 5.77 19.50 -6.61
N GLU A 207 6.30 20.47 -7.37
CA GLU A 207 6.00 20.62 -8.80
C GLU A 207 6.40 19.39 -9.64
N ILE A 208 7.56 18.80 -9.34
CA ILE A 208 8.02 17.59 -10.02
C ILE A 208 7.11 16.41 -9.65
N ALA A 209 6.69 16.28 -8.40
CA ALA A 209 5.73 15.25 -7.99
C ALA A 209 4.39 15.40 -8.74
N ASP A 210 3.89 16.63 -8.86
CA ASP A 210 2.62 16.93 -9.54
C ASP A 210 2.69 16.65 -11.05
N THR A 211 3.89 16.73 -11.65
CA THR A 211 4.09 16.43 -13.07
C THR A 211 3.71 14.98 -13.43
N LEU A 212 4.04 13.99 -12.58
CA LEU A 212 3.62 12.60 -12.82
C LEU A 212 2.12 12.39 -12.64
N SER A 213 1.51 13.20 -11.79
CA SER A 213 0.07 13.17 -11.49
C SER A 213 -0.78 13.86 -12.57
N SER A 214 -0.15 14.65 -13.45
CA SER A 214 -0.82 15.37 -14.52
C SER A 214 -1.31 14.45 -15.65
N PRO A 215 -2.47 14.70 -16.27
CA PRO A 215 -2.92 13.99 -17.48
C PRO A 215 -1.89 13.99 -18.63
N ASN A 216 -1.06 15.04 -18.72
CA ASN A 216 -0.02 15.16 -19.74
C ASN A 216 1.11 14.12 -19.58
N SER A 217 1.24 13.49 -18.41
CA SER A 217 2.23 12.44 -18.16
C SER A 217 1.89 11.12 -18.87
N ILE A 218 0.60 10.88 -19.17
CA ILE A 218 0.10 9.60 -19.71
C ILE A 218 0.66 9.32 -21.10
N GLY A 219 0.74 10.35 -21.96
CA GLY A 219 1.32 10.23 -23.29
C GLY A 219 2.79 9.84 -23.23
N ARG A 220 3.57 10.54 -22.40
CA ARG A 220 5.00 10.27 -22.19
C ARG A 220 5.25 8.88 -21.59
N LEU A 221 4.39 8.47 -20.64
CA LEU A 221 4.44 7.16 -20.02
C LEU A 221 4.15 6.04 -21.02
N SER A 222 3.16 6.24 -21.89
CA SER A 222 2.83 5.27 -22.95
C SER A 222 3.96 5.17 -23.97
N GLN A 223 4.55 6.29 -24.39
CA GLN A 223 5.71 6.33 -25.27
C GLN A 223 6.94 5.63 -24.67
N LEU A 224 7.20 5.83 -23.37
CA LEU A 224 8.25 5.11 -22.66
C LEU A 224 8.02 3.59 -22.70
N CYS A 225 6.80 3.16 -22.37
CA CYS A 225 6.41 1.76 -22.37
C CYS A 225 6.58 1.15 -23.76
N ASP A 226 6.04 1.81 -24.80
CA ASP A 226 6.12 1.37 -26.19
C ASP A 226 7.58 1.25 -26.64
N ARG A 227 8.38 2.30 -26.45
CA ARG A 227 9.78 2.32 -26.85
C ARG A 227 10.51 1.08 -26.34
N TRP A 228 10.46 0.82 -25.03
CA TRP A 228 11.22 -0.29 -24.46
C TRP A 228 10.60 -1.66 -24.71
N ILE A 229 9.27 -1.79 -24.64
CA ILE A 229 8.64 -3.11 -24.80
C ILE A 229 8.78 -3.64 -26.24
N TYR A 230 8.69 -2.77 -27.25
CA TYR A 230 8.84 -3.19 -28.64
C TYR A 230 10.31 -3.39 -29.03
N SER A 231 11.20 -2.44 -28.69
CA SER A 231 12.59 -2.48 -29.15
C SER A 231 13.47 -3.45 -28.36
N CYS A 232 13.15 -3.74 -27.10
CA CYS A 232 14.03 -4.51 -26.20
C CYS A 232 13.40 -5.79 -25.63
N CYS A 233 12.13 -6.07 -25.91
CA CYS A 233 11.47 -7.27 -25.39
C CYS A 233 10.73 -8.04 -26.50
N LEU A 234 9.71 -7.43 -27.10
CA LEU A 234 8.87 -8.07 -28.11
C LEU A 234 9.68 -8.42 -29.37
N CYS A 235 10.71 -7.66 -29.71
CA CYS A 235 11.62 -7.91 -30.82
C CYS A 235 12.21 -9.34 -30.84
N PHE A 236 12.33 -10.00 -29.67
CA PHE A 236 12.77 -11.39 -29.56
C PHE A 236 11.68 -12.41 -29.91
N GLY A 237 10.40 -12.06 -29.74
CA GLY A 237 9.24 -12.90 -30.07
C GLY A 237 8.70 -12.66 -31.48
N LEU A 238 8.64 -11.40 -31.89
CA LEU A 238 8.22 -10.93 -33.21
C LEU A 238 9.23 -9.90 -33.69
N SER A 239 9.83 -10.10 -34.86
CA SER A 239 10.61 -9.08 -35.55
C SER A 239 9.79 -7.81 -35.79
N ILE A 240 10.45 -6.69 -36.09
CA ILE A 240 9.77 -5.42 -36.36
C ILE A 240 8.80 -5.58 -37.55
N GLU A 241 9.24 -6.27 -38.60
CA GLU A 241 8.42 -6.61 -39.77
C GLU A 241 7.17 -7.44 -39.41
N GLU A 242 7.32 -8.45 -38.55
CA GLU A 242 6.19 -9.27 -38.07
C GLU A 242 5.21 -8.46 -37.19
N GLN A 243 5.72 -7.50 -36.41
CA GLN A 243 4.90 -6.60 -35.60
C GLN A 243 4.08 -5.65 -36.48
N GLU A 244 4.64 -5.17 -37.59
CA GLU A 244 3.95 -4.33 -38.57
C GLU A 244 2.92 -5.15 -39.36
N LYS A 245 3.36 -6.28 -39.94
CA LYS A 245 2.51 -7.20 -40.71
C LYS A 245 1.28 -7.66 -39.94
N SER A 246 1.44 -8.03 -38.67
CA SER A 246 0.34 -8.55 -37.85
C SER A 246 -0.48 -7.47 -37.13
N GLY A 247 -0.07 -6.20 -37.23
CA GLY A 247 -0.72 -5.09 -36.52
C GLY A 247 -0.66 -5.21 -34.99
N PHE A 248 0.34 -5.93 -34.44
CA PHE A 248 0.43 -6.21 -33.01
C PHE A 248 0.63 -4.91 -32.23
N ARG A 249 -0.32 -4.54 -31.37
CA ARG A 249 -0.24 -3.33 -30.53
C ARG A 249 -0.71 -3.58 -29.09
N TYR A 250 0.20 -3.36 -28.14
CA TYR A 250 -0.10 -3.36 -26.72
C TYR A 250 -1.09 -2.26 -26.33
N ARG A 251 -1.93 -2.57 -25.35
CA ARG A 251 -2.61 -1.59 -24.51
C ARG A 251 -2.12 -1.72 -23.08
N TYR A 252 -2.19 -0.60 -22.37
CA TYR A 252 -1.67 -0.46 -21.03
C TYR A 252 -2.78 -0.29 -20.00
N SER A 253 -2.60 -0.95 -18.86
CA SER A 253 -3.47 -0.77 -17.70
C SER A 253 -2.67 -0.70 -16.41
N SER A 254 -3.01 0.24 -15.53
CA SER A 254 -2.40 0.36 -14.21
C SER A 254 -2.73 -0.88 -13.39
N TYR A 255 -1.72 -1.56 -12.87
CA TYR A 255 -1.88 -2.79 -12.08
C TYR A 255 -1.64 -2.56 -10.59
N GLN A 256 -0.44 -2.11 -10.23
CA GLN A 256 -0.07 -1.77 -8.87
C GLN A 256 0.51 -0.36 -8.85
N ILE A 257 0.10 0.44 -7.87
CA ILE A 257 0.60 1.80 -7.68
C ILE A 257 0.90 1.99 -6.19
N GLU A 258 2.06 2.59 -5.91
CA GLU A 258 2.50 2.98 -4.59
C GLU A 258 2.58 4.50 -4.54
N TYR A 259 1.90 5.12 -3.58
CA TYR A 259 1.90 6.56 -3.35
C TYR A 259 2.26 6.83 -1.90
N SER A 260 3.09 7.84 -1.65
CA SER A 260 3.56 8.16 -0.31
C SER A 260 3.47 9.64 0.02
N ARG A 261 3.33 9.93 1.32
CA ARG A 261 3.54 11.23 1.95
C ARG A 261 4.70 11.08 2.91
N SER A 262 5.68 11.95 2.80
CA SER A 262 6.87 11.95 3.65
C SER A 262 6.92 13.25 4.45
N LEU A 263 7.05 13.14 5.78
CA LEU A 263 7.11 14.24 6.73
C LEU A 263 8.53 14.30 7.30
N LEU A 264 9.26 15.38 7.00
CA LEU A 264 10.62 15.58 7.48
C LEU A 264 10.60 16.43 8.75
N PHE A 265 10.98 15.83 9.87
CA PHE A 265 11.00 16.50 11.18
C PHE A 265 12.31 17.27 11.41
N ARG A 266 12.21 18.34 12.19
CA ARG A 266 13.37 19.12 12.68
C ARG A 266 14.22 18.29 13.64
N SER A 267 13.60 17.46 14.47
CA SER A 267 14.25 16.58 15.45
C SER A 267 13.81 15.12 15.28
N GLY A 268 14.78 14.21 15.25
CA GLY A 268 14.50 12.77 15.18
C GLY A 268 13.86 12.24 16.47
N ARG A 269 14.21 12.85 17.62
CA ARG A 269 13.63 12.51 18.92
C ARG A 269 12.15 12.89 19.02
N GLU A 270 11.78 14.08 18.53
CA GLU A 270 10.38 14.53 18.52
C GLU A 270 9.53 13.66 17.58
N MET A 271 10.06 13.34 16.39
CA MET A 271 9.44 12.40 15.47
C MET A 271 9.18 11.05 16.14
N GLU A 272 10.18 10.50 16.83
CA GLU A 272 10.08 9.21 17.50
C GLU A 272 9.06 9.23 18.64
N GLN A 273 9.03 10.30 19.45
CA GLN A 273 8.01 10.46 20.50
C GLN A 273 6.60 10.49 19.93
N ILE A 274 6.38 11.26 18.85
CA ILE A 274 5.09 11.32 18.17
C ILE A 274 4.74 9.96 17.57
N TYR A 275 5.69 9.34 16.87
CA TYR A 275 5.44 8.09 16.18
C TYR A 275 5.14 6.94 17.15
N GLN A 276 5.92 6.79 18.22
CA GLN A 276 5.66 5.79 19.26
C GLN A 276 4.32 6.06 19.97
N SER A 277 4.03 7.32 20.30
CA SER A 277 2.74 7.67 20.89
C SER A 277 1.57 7.33 19.97
N THR A 278 1.71 7.57 18.67
CA THR A 278 0.71 7.18 17.66
C THR A 278 0.59 5.66 17.57
N ILE A 279 1.69 4.91 17.54
CA ILE A 279 1.68 3.44 17.50
C ILE A 279 0.98 2.86 18.72
N ASP A 280 1.31 3.32 19.93
CA ASP A 280 0.76 2.78 21.17
C ASP A 280 -0.77 2.96 21.26
N ARG A 281 -1.25 4.14 20.83
CA ARG A 281 -2.69 4.46 20.78
C ARG A 281 -3.41 3.63 19.73
N THR A 282 -2.82 3.51 18.53
CA THR A 282 -3.44 2.83 17.39
C THR A 282 -3.42 1.31 17.50
N ARG A 283 -2.36 0.72 18.10
CA ARG A 283 -2.20 -0.74 18.26
C ARG A 283 -3.37 -1.42 18.95
N THR A 284 -3.83 -0.83 20.06
CA THR A 284 -4.91 -1.43 20.86
C THR A 284 -6.26 -1.32 20.15
N LEU A 285 -6.50 -0.21 19.46
CA LEU A 285 -7.80 0.13 18.90
C LEU A 285 -8.05 -0.47 17.52
N LEU A 286 -7.02 -0.56 16.68
CA LEU A 286 -7.15 -1.04 15.31
C LEU A 286 -6.90 -2.56 15.17
N ASP A 287 -6.72 -3.27 16.29
CA ASP A 287 -6.44 -4.71 16.32
C ASP A 287 -5.36 -5.11 15.31
N LEU A 288 -4.20 -4.44 15.42
CA LEU A 288 -3.13 -4.58 14.45
C LEU A 288 -2.40 -5.91 14.67
N ARG A 289 -2.78 -6.93 13.90
CA ARG A 289 -2.12 -8.24 13.89
C ARG A 289 -0.61 -8.18 13.56
N ARG A 290 -0.11 -7.10 12.94
CA ARG A 290 1.30 -6.94 12.52
C ARG A 290 1.82 -5.52 12.76
N VAL A 291 2.35 -5.29 13.96
CA VAL A 291 3.36 -4.23 14.18
C VAL A 291 4.71 -4.91 14.29
N CYS A 292 5.63 -4.56 13.39
CA CYS A 292 6.98 -5.11 13.39
C CYS A 292 7.95 -3.97 13.71
N THR A 293 8.76 -4.14 14.75
CA THR A 293 9.92 -3.30 15.00
C THR A 293 11.13 -4.03 14.46
N ILE A 294 11.81 -3.43 13.48
CA ILE A 294 13.10 -3.93 12.97
C ILE A 294 14.17 -3.19 13.77
N PHE A 295 14.89 -3.92 14.62
CA PHE A 295 15.87 -3.34 15.53
C PHE A 295 17.04 -2.64 14.79
N GLY A 296 17.35 -1.42 15.21
CA GLY A 296 18.47 -0.54 14.85
C GLY A 296 19.03 0.16 16.10
N SER A 297 19.81 1.24 15.95
CA SER A 297 20.36 1.99 17.09
C SER A 297 19.26 2.73 17.87
N ARG A 298 19.31 2.63 19.21
CA ARG A 298 18.31 3.17 20.15
C ARG A 298 18.28 4.70 20.29
N TYR A 299 19.22 5.45 19.70
CA TYR A 299 19.36 6.90 19.96
C TYR A 299 19.36 7.73 18.67
N ARG A 300 18.25 8.43 18.41
CA ARG A 300 18.13 9.39 17.28
C ARG A 300 18.74 10.75 17.61
N PRO A 301 19.33 11.45 16.62
CA PRO A 301 19.99 12.73 16.85
C PRO A 301 19.03 13.85 17.27
N HIS A 302 19.48 14.67 18.24
CA HIS A 302 18.72 15.78 18.82
C HIS A 302 18.74 17.04 17.93
N THR A 303 19.73 17.20 17.07
CA THR A 303 19.90 18.36 16.16
C THR A 303 20.33 17.88 14.77
N LYS A 304 20.28 18.78 13.77
CA LYS A 304 20.61 18.53 12.35
C LYS A 304 22.04 18.01 12.08
N ARG A 305 22.88 17.88 13.11
CA ARG A 305 24.30 17.57 12.99
C ARG A 305 24.53 16.05 12.88
N LEU A 306 24.40 15.53 11.67
CA LEU A 306 25.12 14.31 11.27
C LEU A 306 26.51 14.74 10.78
N ARG A 307 27.56 14.07 11.26
CA ARG A 307 28.96 14.36 10.88
C ARG A 307 29.10 14.37 9.35
N LYS A 308 29.81 15.38 8.83
CA LYS A 308 30.28 15.46 7.43
C LYS A 308 31.30 14.35 7.20
N GLU A 309 30.87 13.10 7.06
CA GLU A 309 31.74 12.05 6.55
C GLU A 309 31.10 11.48 5.28
N ARG A 310 31.83 11.63 4.18
CA ARG A 310 31.52 11.30 2.78
C ARG A 310 30.48 10.17 2.63
N PHE A 311 29.22 10.55 2.39
CA PHE A 311 28.18 9.59 2.05
C PHE A 311 28.24 9.31 0.54
N GLN A 312 29.04 8.31 0.18
CA GLN A 312 28.75 7.52 -1.02
C GLN A 312 27.36 6.89 -0.87
N VAL A 313 26.74 6.56 -2.00
CA VAL A 313 25.52 5.75 -2.05
C VAL A 313 25.80 4.42 -1.37
N THR A 314 25.62 4.33 -0.05
CA THR A 314 25.82 3.11 0.71
C THR A 314 24.47 2.45 0.89
N THR A 315 24.24 1.43 0.08
CA THR A 315 23.13 0.49 0.16
C THR A 315 23.28 -0.42 1.40
N GLU A 316 23.41 0.12 2.61
CA GLU A 316 23.56 -0.72 3.81
C GLU A 316 22.78 -0.19 5.01
N LYS A 317 21.76 -0.99 5.38
CA LYS A 317 21.08 -1.17 6.67
C LYS A 317 20.65 0.10 7.43
N PRO A 318 19.38 0.21 7.85
CA PRO A 318 18.95 1.34 8.67
C PRO A 318 19.76 1.38 9.98
N THR A 319 20.44 2.50 10.24
CA THR A 319 21.17 2.72 11.49
C THR A 319 20.22 2.93 12.68
N TYR A 320 18.91 3.16 12.44
CA TYR A 320 17.90 3.47 13.46
C TYR A 320 16.71 2.49 13.37
N ASP A 321 16.06 2.21 14.50
CA ASP A 321 14.91 1.29 14.61
C ASP A 321 13.82 1.63 13.57
N LEU A 322 13.51 0.74 12.62
CA LEU A 322 12.35 0.92 11.74
C LEU A 322 11.14 0.29 12.43
N THR A 323 10.30 1.10 13.08
CA THR A 323 8.97 0.59 13.44
C THR A 323 8.09 0.69 12.20
N VAL A 324 7.44 -0.42 11.84
CA VAL A 324 6.57 -0.48 10.67
C VAL A 324 5.17 -0.84 11.09
N PHE A 325 4.29 0.16 10.95
CA PHE A 325 2.86 0.05 11.09
C PHE A 325 2.27 -0.34 9.74
N LYS A 326 1.52 -1.45 9.62
CA LYS A 326 0.85 -1.85 8.37
C LYS A 326 -0.60 -2.23 8.62
N ILE A 327 -1.50 -1.66 7.81
CA ILE A 327 -2.92 -2.06 7.75
C ILE A 327 -3.22 -2.58 6.35
N HIS A 328 -3.90 -3.72 6.28
CA HIS A 328 -4.34 -4.32 5.02
C HIS A 328 -5.86 -4.19 4.87
N PHE A 329 -6.30 -3.67 3.73
CA PHE A 329 -7.71 -3.62 3.32
C PHE A 329 -7.85 -4.36 1.98
N GLY A 330 -7.99 -5.69 2.02
CA GLY A 330 -8.03 -6.51 0.82
C GLY A 330 -6.76 -6.39 -0.02
N LYS A 331 -6.85 -5.74 -1.19
CA LYS A 331 -5.68 -5.47 -2.08
C LYS A 331 -5.06 -4.09 -1.88
N LEU A 332 -5.47 -3.35 -0.86
CA LEU A 332 -4.87 -2.10 -0.42
C LEU A 332 -4.04 -2.34 0.84
N THR A 333 -2.92 -1.64 0.97
CA THR A 333 -2.10 -1.65 2.18
C THR A 333 -1.70 -0.22 2.51
N LEU A 334 -1.97 0.19 3.74
CA LEU A 334 -1.46 1.44 4.30
C LEU A 334 -0.31 1.12 5.24
N LYS A 335 0.76 1.91 5.16
CA LYS A 335 1.92 1.74 6.02
C LYS A 335 2.37 3.09 6.56
N ILE A 336 2.80 3.12 7.82
CA ILE A 336 3.57 4.23 8.38
C ILE A 336 4.87 3.64 8.88
N TYR A 337 5.99 4.24 8.53
CA TYR A 337 7.30 3.87 9.03
C TYR A 337 8.22 5.07 9.04
N ASP A 338 9.14 5.11 9.99
CA ASP A 338 10.23 6.06 9.94
C ASP A 338 11.28 5.62 8.91
N LYS A 339 12.03 6.57 8.36
CA LYS A 339 13.15 6.31 7.46
C LYS A 339 14.27 7.30 7.76
N GLY A 340 15.49 6.78 7.88
CA GLY A 340 16.64 7.60 8.26
C GLY A 340 16.47 8.23 9.64
N ALA A 341 17.15 9.35 9.85
CA ALA A 341 17.21 9.95 11.19
C ALA A 341 15.92 10.69 11.60
N ARG A 342 15.19 11.29 10.65
CA ARG A 342 14.12 12.27 10.95
C ARG A 342 12.93 12.27 9.96
N LEU A 343 12.78 11.27 9.10
CA LEU A 343 11.68 11.22 8.14
C LEU A 343 10.62 10.21 8.58
N LEU A 344 9.36 10.62 8.62
CA LEU A 344 8.21 9.71 8.79
C LEU A 344 7.49 9.56 7.46
N ARG A 345 7.38 8.33 6.97
CA ARG A 345 6.78 8.01 5.68
C ARG A 345 5.47 7.27 5.85
N ILE A 346 4.47 7.75 5.12
CA ILE A 346 3.14 7.16 5.05
C ILE A 346 2.91 6.72 3.61
N GLU A 347 2.60 5.45 3.39
CA GLU A 347 2.54 4.83 2.07
C GLU A 347 1.20 4.12 1.90
N VAL A 348 0.55 4.37 0.77
CA VAL A 348 -0.59 3.58 0.29
C VAL A 348 -0.15 2.75 -0.92
N VAL A 349 -0.35 1.44 -0.82
CA VAL A 349 -0.05 0.46 -1.86
C VAL A 349 -1.34 -0.17 -2.34
N VAL A 350 -1.63 -0.02 -3.63
CA VAL A 350 -2.66 -0.80 -4.30
C VAL A 350 -1.99 -1.97 -4.98
N HIS A 351 -2.08 -3.18 -4.43
CA HIS A 351 -1.52 -4.39 -5.04
C HIS A 351 -2.27 -4.81 -6.31
N ASN A 352 -3.52 -4.36 -6.47
CA ASN A 352 -4.29 -4.53 -7.69
C ASN A 352 -5.37 -3.44 -7.81
N THR A 353 -5.23 -2.56 -8.80
CA THR A 353 -6.16 -1.44 -9.07
C THR A 353 -7.61 -1.86 -9.29
N LYS A 354 -7.88 -3.13 -9.64
CA LYS A 354 -9.26 -3.67 -9.72
C LYS A 354 -10.01 -3.51 -8.40
N ALA A 355 -9.31 -3.50 -7.27
CA ALA A 355 -9.91 -3.28 -5.96
C ALA A 355 -10.49 -1.86 -5.77
N LEU A 356 -10.02 -0.88 -6.53
CA LEU A 356 -10.54 0.49 -6.50
C LEU A 356 -11.92 0.61 -7.18
N LYS A 357 -12.36 -0.43 -7.90
CA LYS A 357 -13.61 -0.44 -8.69
C LYS A 357 -13.71 0.71 -9.71
N LEU A 358 -12.56 1.26 -10.10
CA LEU A 358 -12.42 2.18 -11.21
C LEU A 358 -11.98 1.41 -12.46
N GLY A 359 -12.16 2.02 -13.64
CA GLY A 359 -11.48 1.56 -14.85
C GLY A 359 -9.96 1.52 -14.62
N ARG A 360 -9.27 0.65 -15.36
CA ARG A 360 -7.82 0.38 -15.16
C ARG A 360 -6.95 0.83 -16.31
N GLY A 361 -7.52 1.36 -17.39
CA GLY A 361 -6.73 1.85 -18.52
C GLY A 361 -5.74 2.90 -18.05
N ILE A 362 -4.57 2.96 -18.69
CA ILE A 362 -3.49 3.90 -18.30
C ILE A 362 -3.97 5.36 -18.28
N GLY A 363 -4.98 5.70 -19.10
CA GLY A 363 -5.67 6.99 -19.12
C GLY A 363 -6.29 7.42 -17.77
N LEU A 364 -6.59 6.47 -16.89
CA LEU A 364 -7.18 6.73 -15.56
C LEU A 364 -6.14 6.82 -14.44
N LEU A 365 -4.84 6.77 -14.77
CA LEU A 365 -3.76 6.86 -13.79
C LEU A 365 -3.86 8.12 -12.90
N PRO A 366 -4.09 9.34 -13.42
CA PRO A 366 -4.28 10.53 -12.57
C PRO A 366 -5.44 10.39 -11.59
N THR A 367 -6.56 9.82 -12.03
CA THR A 367 -7.74 9.57 -11.18
C THR A 367 -7.40 8.58 -10.06
N ILE A 368 -6.64 7.53 -10.37
CA ILE A 368 -6.17 6.58 -9.37
C ILE A 368 -5.22 7.25 -8.37
N ILE A 369 -4.28 8.08 -8.82
CA ILE A 369 -3.35 8.81 -7.94
C ILE A 369 -4.12 9.77 -7.03
N SER A 370 -5.08 10.53 -7.57
CA SER A 370 -5.93 11.42 -6.79
C SER A 370 -6.72 10.65 -5.72
N MET A 371 -7.29 9.48 -6.09
CA MET A 371 -7.93 8.60 -5.13
C MET A 371 -6.94 8.15 -4.03
N LEU A 372 -5.72 7.74 -4.38
CA LEU A 372 -4.72 7.32 -3.40
C LEU A 372 -4.32 8.45 -2.44
N LYS A 373 -4.17 9.66 -2.95
CA LYS A 373 -3.95 10.86 -2.12
C LYS A 373 -5.07 11.06 -1.12
N GLN A 374 -6.33 10.97 -1.56
CA GLN A 374 -7.48 11.11 -0.66
C GLN A 374 -7.57 9.96 0.37
N ILE A 375 -7.19 8.74 -0.02
CA ILE A 375 -7.12 7.60 0.89
C ILE A 375 -6.09 7.88 2.00
N LEU A 376 -4.92 8.38 1.61
CA LEU A 376 -3.84 8.72 2.54
C LEU A 376 -4.30 9.83 3.50
N VAL A 377 -4.93 10.90 3.00
CA VAL A 377 -5.48 11.98 3.82
C VAL A 377 -6.47 11.45 4.85
N ARG A 378 -7.49 10.69 4.41
CA ARG A 378 -8.49 10.10 5.32
C ARG A 378 -7.85 9.19 6.37
N PHE A 379 -6.87 8.38 5.96
CA PHE A 379 -6.17 7.51 6.87
C PHE A 379 -5.45 8.30 7.96
N LEU A 380 -4.74 9.36 7.58
CA LEU A 380 -4.06 10.23 8.53
C LEU A 380 -5.03 11.01 9.42
N ASP A 381 -6.18 11.44 8.91
CA ASP A 381 -7.22 12.07 9.72
C ASP A 381 -7.81 11.10 10.76
N VAL A 382 -7.97 9.81 10.41
CA VAL A 382 -8.35 8.76 11.36
C VAL A 382 -7.27 8.56 12.42
N VAL A 383 -6.01 8.46 12.01
CA VAL A 383 -4.87 8.31 12.93
C VAL A 383 -4.81 9.48 13.91
N ARG A 384 -4.98 10.71 13.42
CA ARG A 384 -5.11 11.91 14.26
C ARG A 384 -6.31 11.82 15.18
N SER A 385 -7.44 11.34 14.69
CA SER A 385 -8.68 11.24 15.48
C SER A 385 -8.58 10.26 16.66
N LEU A 386 -7.58 9.39 16.65
CA LEU A 386 -7.29 8.46 17.76
C LEU A 386 -6.45 9.11 18.88
N SER A 387 -6.03 10.37 18.73
CA SER A 387 -5.41 11.13 19.83
C SER A 387 -6.47 11.64 20.80
N VAL A 388 -6.19 11.52 22.10
CA VAL A 388 -7.07 12.02 23.16
C VAL A 388 -6.90 13.54 23.27
N GLU A 389 -7.76 14.29 22.58
CA GLU A 389 -7.95 15.72 22.84
C GLU A 389 -9.36 15.90 23.38
N PHE A 390 -9.41 16.28 24.66
CA PHE A 390 -10.57 16.63 25.50
C PHE A 390 -11.83 15.76 25.38
N LEU A 391 -12.17 15.08 26.48
CA LEU A 391 -13.48 14.44 26.64
C LEU A 391 -14.51 15.48 27.11
N ASP A 392 -15.54 15.66 26.30
CA ASP A 392 -16.78 16.30 26.73
C ASP A 392 -17.71 15.20 27.27
N THR A 393 -18.00 15.23 28.58
CA THR A 393 -18.81 14.22 29.28
C THR A 393 -20.23 14.15 28.73
N GLY A 394 -20.78 15.27 28.25
CA GLY A 394 -22.13 15.34 27.71
C GLY A 394 -22.34 14.45 26.49
N PHE A 395 -21.29 14.22 25.68
CA PHE A 395 -21.37 13.31 24.54
C PHE A 395 -21.54 11.86 24.97
N VAL A 396 -20.80 11.42 25.98
CA VAL A 396 -20.84 10.03 26.48
C VAL A 396 -22.20 9.74 27.10
N ASP A 397 -22.75 10.68 27.86
CA ASP A 397 -24.07 10.56 28.51
C ASP A 397 -25.22 10.50 27.50
N GLN A 398 -25.05 11.07 26.31
CA GLN A 398 -26.06 11.04 25.24
C GLN A 398 -26.04 9.75 24.42
N LEU A 399 -24.97 8.93 24.47
CA LEU A 399 -24.86 7.71 23.68
C LEU A 399 -25.94 6.66 24.01
N PRO A 400 -26.26 6.37 25.29
CA PRO A 400 -27.31 5.41 25.65
C PRO A 400 -28.72 5.86 25.28
N SER A 401 -28.94 7.18 25.17
CA SER A 401 -30.26 7.75 24.85
C SER A 401 -30.75 7.26 23.48
N PRO A 402 -32.05 7.00 23.29
CA PRO A 402 -32.59 6.61 22.00
C PRO A 402 -32.49 7.76 20.98
N THR A 403 -32.35 7.42 19.70
CA THR A 403 -32.43 8.41 18.60
C THR A 403 -33.68 8.17 17.76
N LEU A 404 -34.33 9.24 17.28
CA LEU A 404 -35.39 9.18 16.28
C LEU A 404 -34.76 9.16 14.88
N THR A 405 -35.08 8.16 14.07
CA THR A 405 -34.67 8.09 12.66
C THR A 405 -35.94 8.03 11.81
N GLY A 406 -36.34 9.18 11.26
CA GLY A 406 -37.67 9.34 10.66
C GLY A 406 -38.75 9.12 11.72
N HIS A 407 -39.74 8.25 11.43
CA HIS A 407 -40.80 7.89 12.36
C HIS A 407 -40.44 6.75 13.33
N THR A 408 -39.23 6.20 13.27
CA THR A 408 -38.84 5.03 14.09
C THR A 408 -37.89 5.42 15.21
N ARG A 409 -38.22 5.02 16.45
CA ARG A 409 -37.32 5.15 17.61
C ARG A 409 -36.30 4.02 17.62
N LEU A 410 -35.02 4.38 17.63
CA LEU A 410 -33.90 3.45 17.70
C LEU A 410 -33.24 3.50 19.07
N ALA A 411 -32.95 2.36 19.67
CA ALA A 411 -32.23 2.29 20.93
C ALA A 411 -30.81 2.87 20.81
N GLY A 412 -30.29 3.48 21.86
CA GLY A 412 -28.96 4.09 21.85
C GLY A 412 -27.80 3.08 21.86
N VAL A 413 -26.60 3.64 21.88
CA VAL A 413 -25.32 2.94 21.97
C VAL A 413 -24.96 2.79 23.45
N ASN A 414 -25.25 1.60 24.02
CA ASN A 414 -24.92 1.29 25.41
C ASN A 414 -23.49 0.74 25.54
N LEU A 415 -22.57 1.53 26.09
CA LEU A 415 -21.16 1.18 26.29
C LEU A 415 -20.94 0.07 27.34
N GLN A 416 -21.91 -0.18 28.21
CA GLN A 416 -21.86 -1.27 29.19
C GLN A 416 -22.19 -2.64 28.59
N SER A 417 -22.82 -2.69 27.40
CA SER A 417 -23.08 -3.93 26.70
C SER A 417 -21.80 -4.47 26.05
N GLN A 418 -21.43 -5.73 26.34
CA GLN A 418 -20.30 -6.39 25.69
C GLN A 418 -20.45 -6.43 24.16
N ARG A 419 -21.65 -6.78 23.67
CA ARG A 419 -21.95 -6.80 22.23
C ARG A 419 -21.72 -5.45 21.57
N MET A 420 -22.16 -4.36 22.19
CA MET A 420 -21.96 -3.03 21.63
C MET A 420 -20.50 -2.59 21.71
N ARG A 421 -19.75 -2.96 22.76
CA ARG A 421 -18.30 -2.74 22.82
C ARG A 421 -17.57 -3.46 21.69
N ASP A 422 -17.91 -4.72 21.44
CA ASP A 422 -17.33 -5.51 20.34
C ASP A 422 -17.66 -4.86 18.99
N ALA A 423 -18.89 -4.37 18.82
CA ALA A 423 -19.31 -3.63 17.64
C ALA A 423 -18.53 -2.31 17.46
N LEU A 424 -18.33 -1.54 18.52
CA LEU A 424 -17.54 -0.29 18.47
C LEU A 424 -16.06 -0.57 18.18
N ARG A 425 -15.49 -1.66 18.71
CA ARG A 425 -14.12 -2.10 18.39
C ARG A 425 -13.98 -2.45 16.90
N ALA A 426 -14.91 -3.22 16.36
CA ALA A 426 -14.93 -3.53 14.93
C ALA A 426 -15.10 -2.27 14.07
N PHE A 427 -15.94 -1.33 14.52
CA PHE A 427 -16.16 -0.05 13.85
C PHE A 427 -14.87 0.76 13.80
N ILE A 428 -14.14 0.83 14.91
CA ILE A 428 -12.82 1.49 14.96
C ILE A 428 -11.83 0.81 14.04
N ALA A 429 -11.73 -0.53 14.07
CA ALA A 429 -10.81 -1.28 13.22
C ALA A 429 -11.08 -1.08 11.71
N LEU A 430 -12.34 -0.84 11.33
CA LEU A 430 -12.74 -0.55 9.96
C LEU A 430 -12.75 0.95 9.61
N SER A 431 -12.61 1.83 10.59
CA SER A 431 -12.59 3.29 10.36
C SER A 431 -11.51 3.76 9.36
N PRO A 432 -10.31 3.15 9.27
CA PRO A 432 -9.31 3.55 8.28
C PRO A 432 -9.58 2.97 6.88
N ALA A 433 -10.69 2.23 6.69
CA ALA A 433 -11.04 1.62 5.41
C ALA A 433 -11.19 2.70 4.32
N PRO A 434 -10.35 2.69 3.27
CA PRO A 434 -10.23 3.80 2.33
C PRO A 434 -11.51 4.18 1.60
N SER A 435 -12.37 3.20 1.34
CA SER A 435 -13.63 3.37 0.61
C SER A 435 -14.83 3.09 1.53
N GLY A 436 -14.65 3.23 2.85
CA GLY A 436 -15.59 2.74 3.85
C GLY A 436 -15.68 1.21 3.88
N PHE A 437 -16.63 0.72 4.65
CA PHE A 437 -16.86 -0.72 4.86
C PHE A 437 -18.35 -1.05 4.71
N THR A 438 -18.65 -2.30 4.36
CA THR A 438 -20.03 -2.80 4.24
C THR A 438 -20.51 -3.41 5.56
N ILE A 439 -21.82 -3.68 5.67
CA ILE A 439 -22.37 -4.43 6.81
C ILE A 439 -21.73 -5.83 6.90
N THR A 440 -21.43 -6.45 5.76
CA THR A 440 -20.75 -7.75 5.70
C THR A 440 -19.33 -7.66 6.26
N ASP A 441 -18.58 -6.62 5.88
CA ASP A 441 -17.23 -6.38 6.44
C ASP A 441 -17.31 -6.14 7.95
N PHE A 442 -18.33 -5.40 8.41
CA PHE A 442 -18.56 -5.12 9.83
C PHE A 442 -18.87 -6.40 10.62
N ALA A 443 -19.79 -7.24 10.12
CA ALA A 443 -20.10 -8.52 10.72
C ALA A 443 -18.87 -9.44 10.78
N ALA A 444 -18.15 -9.56 9.66
CA ALA A 444 -16.94 -10.38 9.58
C ALA A 444 -15.86 -9.90 10.57
N LYS A 445 -15.69 -8.59 10.74
CA LYS A 445 -14.72 -8.04 11.69
C LYS A 445 -15.12 -8.29 13.15
N ILE A 446 -16.40 -8.24 13.50
CA ILE A 446 -16.87 -8.59 14.85
C ILE A 446 -16.66 -10.08 15.13
N GLN A 447 -16.99 -10.94 14.15
CA GLN A 447 -16.76 -12.38 14.25
C GLN A 447 -15.28 -12.69 14.43
N GLU A 448 -14.40 -12.03 13.66
CA GLU A 448 -12.94 -12.12 13.77
C GLU A 448 -12.41 -11.67 15.14
N LEU A 449 -12.92 -10.56 15.68
CA LEU A 449 -12.45 -10.00 16.95
C LEU A 449 -12.93 -10.77 18.19
N THR A 450 -14.04 -11.50 18.05
CA THR A 450 -14.68 -12.20 19.18
C THR A 450 -14.55 -13.71 19.09
N ASP A 451 -13.91 -14.24 18.04
CA ASP A 451 -13.84 -15.66 17.68
C ASP A 451 -15.23 -16.32 17.65
N LYS A 452 -16.29 -15.56 17.34
CA LYS A 452 -17.67 -16.04 17.30
C LYS A 452 -18.06 -16.48 15.90
N PRO A 453 -18.75 -17.62 15.75
CA PRO A 453 -19.22 -18.05 14.44
C PRO A 453 -20.35 -17.15 13.90
N PRO A 454 -20.61 -17.16 12.58
CA PRO A 454 -21.67 -16.36 11.94
C PRO A 454 -23.08 -16.62 12.49
N THR A 455 -23.31 -17.77 13.13
CA THR A 455 -24.57 -18.16 13.78
C THR A 455 -24.84 -17.35 15.04
N GLN A 456 -23.79 -16.93 15.76
CA GLN A 456 -23.91 -16.21 17.04
C GLN A 456 -23.95 -14.68 16.83
N TYR A 457 -23.24 -14.17 15.81
CA TYR A 457 -23.32 -12.77 15.40
C TYR A 457 -23.65 -12.65 13.92
N THR A 458 -24.94 -12.47 13.62
CA THR A 458 -25.47 -12.46 12.25
C THR A 458 -25.31 -11.10 11.57
N ILE A 459 -25.48 -11.08 10.24
CA ILE A 459 -25.55 -9.84 9.45
C ILE A 459 -26.68 -8.92 9.95
N ARG A 460 -27.79 -9.48 10.45
CA ARG A 460 -28.90 -8.70 11.03
C ARG A 460 -28.49 -7.99 12.32
N ASN A 461 -27.69 -8.66 13.16
CA ASN A 461 -27.11 -8.04 14.35
C ASN A 461 -26.19 -6.87 13.97
N ALA A 462 -25.31 -7.10 13.00
CA ALA A 462 -24.41 -6.08 12.45
C ALA A 462 -25.17 -4.87 11.89
N ALA A 463 -26.23 -5.11 11.11
CA ALA A 463 -27.06 -4.06 10.52
C ALA A 463 -27.73 -3.22 11.61
N TYR A 464 -28.27 -3.85 12.65
CA TYR A 464 -28.93 -3.16 13.76
C TYR A 464 -27.95 -2.34 14.59
N ASP A 465 -26.80 -2.92 14.96
CA ASP A 465 -25.78 -2.21 15.75
C ASP A 465 -25.15 -1.06 14.95
N LEU A 466 -24.89 -1.25 13.64
CA LEU A 466 -24.41 -0.18 12.78
C LEU A 466 -25.46 0.92 12.59
N LYS A 467 -26.75 0.56 12.53
CA LYS A 467 -27.83 1.56 12.48
C LYS A 467 -27.83 2.46 13.73
N LYS A 468 -27.48 1.93 14.90
CA LYS A 468 -27.33 2.73 16.14
C LYS A 468 -26.16 3.70 16.07
N ILE A 469 -25.02 3.22 15.58
CA ILE A 469 -23.82 4.04 15.36
C ILE A 469 -24.16 5.19 14.39
N VAL A 470 -24.81 4.87 13.26
CA VAL A 470 -25.27 5.89 12.29
C VAL A 470 -26.28 6.84 12.90
N GLY A 471 -27.25 6.33 13.65
CA GLY A 471 -28.24 7.14 14.38
C GLY A 471 -27.63 8.03 15.46
N LYS A 472 -26.38 7.83 15.86
CA LYS A 472 -25.65 8.73 16.77
C LYS A 472 -24.71 9.70 16.05
N GLY A 473 -24.80 9.79 14.72
CA GLY A 473 -23.93 10.66 13.93
C GLY A 473 -22.47 10.25 13.99
N LEU A 474 -22.16 9.00 14.34
CA LEU A 474 -20.78 8.48 14.35
C LEU A 474 -20.36 8.00 12.96
N ALA A 475 -21.32 7.66 12.11
CA ALA A 475 -21.09 7.17 10.77
C ALA A 475 -22.23 7.58 9.85
N GLU A 476 -21.98 7.59 8.56
CA GLU A 476 -23.00 7.80 7.55
C GLU A 476 -22.88 6.78 6.41
N LYS A 477 -24.00 6.55 5.73
CA LYS A 477 -24.03 5.71 4.53
C LYS A 477 -23.57 6.56 3.33
N ILE A 478 -22.64 6.03 2.55
CA ILE A 478 -22.17 6.67 1.33
C ILE A 478 -23.24 6.51 0.25
N ASP A 479 -23.66 7.63 -0.34
CA ASP A 479 -24.70 7.68 -1.37
C ASP A 479 -24.46 6.68 -2.51
N ARG A 480 -25.55 6.06 -2.96
CA ARG A 480 -25.57 5.08 -4.06
C ARG A 480 -24.67 3.85 -3.83
N THR A 481 -24.26 3.58 -2.58
CA THR A 481 -23.48 2.38 -2.24
C THR A 481 -24.04 1.67 -0.99
N TYR A 482 -23.54 0.46 -0.74
CA TYR A 482 -23.80 -0.29 0.49
C TYR A 482 -22.72 -0.06 1.57
N ARG A 483 -21.97 1.05 1.47
CA ARG A 483 -20.81 1.32 2.31
C ARG A 483 -21.10 2.43 3.30
N TYR A 484 -20.44 2.34 4.44
CA TYR A 484 -20.51 3.30 5.53
C TYR A 484 -19.13 3.91 5.75
N ARG A 485 -19.10 5.19 6.10
CA ARG A 485 -17.89 5.91 6.48
C ARG A 485 -18.02 6.53 7.87
N PRO A 486 -16.95 6.54 8.68
CA PRO A 486 -16.97 7.22 9.98
C PRO A 486 -17.03 8.74 9.79
N LEU A 487 -17.73 9.42 10.71
CA LEU A 487 -17.70 10.86 10.87
C LEU A 487 -16.66 11.19 11.94
N LEU A 488 -15.54 11.80 11.53
CA LEU A 488 -14.32 11.83 12.33
C LEU A 488 -14.46 12.63 13.63
N ASP A 489 -15.10 13.79 13.62
CA ASP A 489 -15.22 14.61 14.84
C ASP A 489 -16.04 13.95 15.95
N PRO A 490 -17.24 13.38 15.67
CA PRO A 490 -17.96 12.57 16.67
C PRO A 490 -17.19 11.30 17.08
N CYS A 491 -16.47 10.68 16.14
CA CYS A 491 -15.66 9.50 16.43
C CYS A 491 -14.51 9.78 17.38
N ARG A 492 -13.87 10.96 17.31
CA ARG A 492 -12.76 11.36 18.22
C ARG A 492 -13.14 11.21 19.68
N LYS A 493 -14.29 11.78 20.07
CA LYS A 493 -14.80 11.72 21.44
C LYS A 493 -15.03 10.29 21.90
N LEU A 494 -15.66 9.47 21.05
CA LEU A 494 -15.91 8.06 21.32
C LEU A 494 -14.60 7.26 21.48
N PHE A 495 -13.64 7.49 20.59
CA PHE A 495 -12.36 6.77 20.60
C PHE A 495 -11.55 7.13 21.84
N ALA A 496 -11.49 8.41 22.20
CA ALA A 496 -10.88 8.88 23.43
C ALA A 496 -11.50 8.20 24.66
N TRP A 497 -12.83 8.12 24.73
CA TRP A 497 -13.52 7.46 25.84
C TRP A 497 -13.17 5.98 25.92
N LEU A 498 -13.17 5.27 24.79
CA LEU A 498 -12.85 3.84 24.75
C LEU A 498 -11.39 3.55 25.13
N ILE A 499 -10.45 4.43 24.78
CA ILE A 499 -9.06 4.36 25.25
C ILE A 499 -9.02 4.50 26.76
N LEU A 500 -9.67 5.54 27.31
CA LEU A 500 -9.68 5.81 28.74
C LEU A 500 -10.38 4.70 29.54
N ASP A 501 -11.51 4.20 29.06
CA ASP A 501 -12.22 3.06 29.65
C ASP A 501 -11.31 1.82 29.74
N GLN A 502 -10.64 1.47 28.64
CA GLN A 502 -9.83 0.24 28.59
C GLN A 502 -8.46 0.36 29.25
N LYS A 503 -7.79 1.50 29.12
CA LYS A 503 -6.42 1.68 29.60
C LYS A 503 -6.36 2.30 30.98
N VAL A 504 -7.34 3.09 31.40
CA VAL A 504 -7.26 3.82 32.66
C VAL A 504 -8.32 3.32 33.63
N ILE A 505 -9.61 3.49 33.27
CA ILE A 505 -10.73 3.26 34.20
C ILE A 505 -10.83 1.78 34.62
N ARG A 506 -10.96 0.84 33.67
CA ARG A 506 -11.11 -0.59 34.00
C ARG A 506 -9.88 -1.16 34.71
N PRO A 507 -8.62 -0.89 34.30
CA PRO A 507 -7.45 -1.33 35.05
C PRO A 507 -7.41 -0.76 36.47
N LEU A 508 -7.74 0.52 36.67
CA LEU A 508 -7.79 1.11 38.02
C LEU A 508 -8.86 0.45 38.90
N ILE A 509 -10.08 0.25 38.38
CA ILE A 509 -11.16 -0.40 39.13
C ILE A 509 -10.83 -1.87 39.43
N SER A 510 -10.40 -2.64 38.43
CA SER A 510 -10.07 -4.07 38.61
C SER A 510 -8.84 -4.31 39.51
N SER A 511 -7.89 -3.37 39.54
CA SER A 511 -6.74 -3.41 40.46
C SER A 511 -7.05 -2.86 41.85
N GLY A 512 -8.14 -2.09 42.02
CA GLY A 512 -8.67 -1.67 43.32
C GLY A 512 -9.13 -2.85 44.18
N TYR A 513 -9.72 -3.88 43.56
CA TYR A 513 -10.20 -5.08 44.25
C TYR A 513 -9.13 -6.15 44.51
N ASN A 514 -7.98 -6.11 43.82
CA ASN A 514 -6.89 -7.06 44.05
C ASN A 514 -5.73 -6.41 44.82
N LEU A 515 -5.81 -6.49 46.14
CA LEU A 515 -4.66 -6.39 47.04
C LEU A 515 -3.76 -7.62 46.85
N ARG A 516 -3.13 -7.79 45.67
CA ARG A 516 -2.08 -8.79 45.53
C ARG A 516 -0.84 -8.30 46.27
N THR A 517 -0.64 -8.86 47.45
CA THR A 517 0.59 -8.91 48.27
C THR A 517 1.68 -9.73 47.57
N GLY A 518 1.94 -9.44 46.28
CA GLY A 518 2.98 -10.08 45.49
C GLY A 518 4.32 -9.36 45.60
N ARG A 519 5.42 -10.06 45.27
CA ARG A 519 6.77 -9.52 45.27
C ARG A 519 6.86 -8.32 44.30
N ARG A 520 7.24 -7.14 44.81
CA ARG A 520 7.39 -5.92 43.99
C ARG A 520 8.34 -6.17 42.82
N PRO A 521 8.00 -5.74 41.58
CA PRO A 521 8.92 -5.75 40.46
C PRO A 521 10.20 -4.97 40.80
N ARG A 522 11.37 -5.46 40.36
CA ARG A 522 12.67 -4.78 40.58
C ARG A 522 12.83 -3.51 39.73
N HIS A 523 12.06 -3.35 38.66
CA HIS A 523 12.06 -2.17 37.80
C HIS A 523 10.63 -1.74 37.48
N PHE A 524 10.33 -0.45 37.68
CA PHE A 524 9.07 0.17 37.30
C PHE A 524 9.30 1.00 36.03
N GLY A 525 8.48 0.81 35.02
CA GLY A 525 8.40 1.75 33.90
C GLY A 525 7.66 3.04 34.32
N PRO A 526 7.77 4.13 33.54
CA PRO A 526 7.07 5.39 33.84
C PRO A 526 5.55 5.22 34.00
N LEU A 527 4.92 4.37 33.17
CA LEU A 527 3.49 4.06 33.25
C LEU A 527 3.11 3.35 34.56
N ASP A 528 3.95 2.44 35.07
CA ASP A 528 3.69 1.74 36.33
C ASP A 528 3.66 2.73 37.51
N ILE A 529 4.58 3.71 37.50
CA ILE A 529 4.62 4.80 38.48
C ILE A 529 3.33 5.62 38.40
N HIS A 530 2.87 5.96 37.19
CA HIS A 530 1.62 6.70 37.02
C HIS A 530 0.40 5.92 37.53
N TYR A 531 0.29 4.61 37.26
CA TYR A 531 -0.79 3.79 37.82
C TYR A 531 -0.73 3.70 39.35
N ILE A 532 0.47 3.58 39.93
CA ILE A 532 0.64 3.57 41.39
C ILE A 532 0.16 4.88 42.01
N ASN A 533 0.54 6.02 41.42
CA ASN A 533 0.14 7.33 41.90
C ASN A 533 -1.38 7.53 41.75
N LEU A 534 -1.95 7.22 40.57
CA LEU A 534 -3.39 7.29 40.35
C LEU A 534 -4.17 6.42 41.33
N LYS A 535 -3.67 5.22 41.65
CA LYS A 535 -4.30 4.32 42.62
C LYS A 535 -4.26 4.92 44.03
N ARG A 536 -3.14 5.53 44.42
CA ARG A 536 -3.01 6.19 45.74
C ARG A 536 -4.03 7.31 45.88
N GLU A 537 -4.09 8.20 44.91
CA GLU A 537 -5.02 9.33 44.90
C GLU A 537 -6.49 8.87 44.80
N LEU A 538 -6.77 7.84 44.00
CA LEU A 538 -8.11 7.25 43.91
C LEU A 538 -8.56 6.70 45.28
N ASN A 539 -7.70 5.98 45.97
CA ASN A 539 -8.02 5.45 47.31
C ASN A 539 -8.23 6.57 48.33
N GLN A 540 -7.38 7.61 48.32
CA GLN A 540 -7.58 8.77 49.18
C GLN A 540 -8.91 9.48 48.88
N THR A 541 -9.29 9.57 47.61
CA THR A 541 -10.57 10.14 47.20
C THR A 541 -11.73 9.29 47.69
N LEU A 542 -11.67 7.96 47.53
CA LEU A 542 -12.72 7.05 48.01
C LEU A 542 -12.87 7.09 49.54
N ASN A 543 -11.76 7.17 50.28
CA ASN A 543 -11.78 7.36 51.74
C ASN A 543 -12.43 8.70 52.11
N THR A 544 -12.06 9.78 51.42
CA THR A 544 -12.63 11.12 51.64
C THR A 544 -14.13 11.15 51.33
N LEU A 545 -14.58 10.39 50.34
CA LEU A 545 -15.99 10.25 49.97
C LEU A 545 -16.76 9.24 50.85
N ALA A 546 -16.11 8.61 51.84
CA ALA A 546 -16.67 7.52 52.66
C ALA A 546 -17.21 6.34 51.84
N LEU A 547 -16.63 6.08 50.66
CA LEU A 547 -16.99 4.98 49.77
C LEU A 547 -16.06 3.76 49.89
N ALA A 548 -14.95 3.91 50.63
CA ALA A 548 -14.06 2.83 51.00
C ALA A 548 -14.21 2.52 52.49
N SER A 549 -14.59 1.28 52.78
CA SER A 549 -14.64 0.68 54.12
C SER A 549 -13.30 0.08 54.51
#